data_AF-A0A957FDI9-F1
#
_entry.id   AF-A0A957FDI9-F1
#
_cell.length_a   1.000
_cell.length_b   1.000
_cell.length_c   1.000
_cell.angle_alpha   90.00
_cell.angle_beta   90.00
_cell.angle_gamma   90.00
#
_symmetry.space_group_name_H-M   'P 1'
#
loop_
_entity.id
_entity.type
_entity.pdbx_description
1 polymer ?
#
loop_
_entity_poly.entity_id
_entity_poly.type
_entity_poly.pdbx_seq_one_letter_code
_entity_poly.pdbx_strand_id
1 'polypeptide(L)'
;MSDTKALSQRQQTSFNYGGQAVIEGVMMRGSKALAVAVRNPAGDIVVHTEPLDARIYGGRMARMPLVRGLTLLWDALGLGIKSLMFSADVALEEEDGKKADGEKPSSAFDGPAQIGTVILSLSFSIFLFFVIPAFVAGVVDGWLQLGSSQIVSNLIEGVVRLALLVGYIWGISFIPDIKRLYG
;
A
#
# COMPACT_ATOMS: atom_id res chain seq x y z
N MET A 1 -38.35 -30.60 -26.28
CA MET A 1 -37.95 -30.29 -24.87
C MET A 1 -36.58 -30.89 -24.51
N SER A 2 -35.65 -30.95 -25.46
CA SER A 2 -34.34 -31.61 -25.30
C SER A 2 -33.15 -30.66 -25.46
N ASP A 3 -33.34 -29.48 -26.05
CA ASP A 3 -32.22 -28.58 -26.40
C ASP A 3 -31.93 -27.51 -25.33
N THR A 4 -32.81 -27.31 -24.35
CA THR A 4 -32.63 -26.27 -23.32
C THR A 4 -31.61 -26.64 -22.24
N LYS A 5 -31.22 -27.93 -22.13
CA LYS A 5 -30.25 -28.39 -21.12
C LYS A 5 -28.78 -28.30 -21.55
N ALA A 6 -28.50 -28.06 -22.83
CA ALA A 6 -27.14 -28.05 -23.37
C ALA A 6 -26.35 -26.75 -23.09
N LEU A 7 -27.02 -25.66 -22.72
CA LEU A 7 -26.35 -24.37 -22.47
C LEU A 7 -25.90 -24.18 -21.00
N SER A 8 -26.28 -25.08 -20.09
CA SER A 8 -26.00 -24.93 -18.65
C SER A 8 -24.69 -25.59 -18.18
N GLN A 9 -23.90 -26.21 -19.07
CA GLN A 9 -22.67 -26.90 -18.72
C GLN A 9 -21.40 -26.25 -19.29
N ARG A 10 -21.41 -24.94 -19.55
CA ARG A 10 -20.14 -24.19 -19.64
C ARG A 10 -19.61 -24.02 -18.23
N GLN A 11 -18.82 -25.01 -17.82
CA GLN A 11 -17.89 -25.02 -16.69
C GLN A 11 -17.66 -23.62 -16.12
N GLN A 12 -18.33 -23.32 -15.01
CA GLN A 12 -18.03 -22.16 -14.20
C GLN A 12 -16.61 -22.37 -13.66
N THR A 13 -15.60 -21.96 -14.43
CA THR A 13 -14.28 -21.72 -13.88
C THR A 13 -14.49 -20.62 -12.84
N SER A 14 -14.40 -20.97 -11.56
CA SER A 14 -14.55 -20.03 -10.46
C SER A 14 -13.53 -18.92 -10.62
N PHE A 15 -13.95 -17.78 -11.17
CA PHE A 15 -13.09 -16.63 -11.36
C PHE A 15 -13.03 -15.88 -10.03
N ASN A 16 -11.82 -15.78 -9.48
CA ASN A 16 -11.59 -15.01 -8.28
C ASN A 16 -11.53 -13.53 -8.64
N TYR A 17 -12.47 -12.77 -8.08
CA TYR A 17 -12.44 -11.31 -8.07
C TYR A 17 -11.97 -10.86 -6.69
N GLY A 18 -11.18 -9.80 -6.67
CA GLY A 18 -10.68 -9.20 -5.43
C GLY A 18 -10.51 -7.71 -5.61
N GLY A 19 -10.29 -7.00 -4.51
CA GLY A 19 -10.16 -5.56 -4.56
C GLY A 19 -9.39 -4.99 -3.38
N GLN A 20 -9.13 -3.70 -3.48
CA GLN A 20 -8.48 -2.88 -2.47
C GLN A 20 -9.26 -1.57 -2.33
N ALA A 21 -9.41 -1.06 -1.10
CA ALA A 21 -9.87 0.30 -0.91
C ALA A 21 -8.78 1.29 -1.33
N VAL A 22 -9.17 2.34 -2.04
CA VAL A 22 -8.28 3.46 -2.42
C VAL A 22 -8.87 4.78 -1.90
N ILE A 23 -8.14 5.88 -2.02
CA ILE A 23 -8.59 7.17 -1.50
C ILE A 23 -9.88 7.56 -2.21
N GLU A 24 -10.96 7.80 -1.46
CA GLU A 24 -12.29 8.15 -2.00
C GLU A 24 -12.82 7.19 -3.09
N GLY A 25 -12.43 5.91 -3.03
CA GLY A 25 -12.73 4.97 -4.11
C GLY A 25 -12.45 3.49 -3.84
N VAL A 26 -12.63 2.68 -4.88
CA VAL A 26 -12.36 1.23 -4.85
C VAL A 26 -11.61 0.77 -6.10
N MET A 27 -10.67 -0.16 -5.88
CA MET A 27 -10.00 -0.93 -6.93
C MET A 27 -10.59 -2.34 -6.96
N MET A 28 -10.99 -2.80 -8.14
CA MET A 28 -11.43 -4.18 -8.40
C MET A 28 -10.57 -4.83 -9.47
N ARG A 29 -10.12 -6.06 -9.20
CA ARG A 29 -9.31 -6.88 -10.09
C ARG A 29 -10.11 -8.10 -10.53
N GLY A 30 -10.27 -8.25 -11.84
CA GLY A 30 -10.80 -9.44 -12.49
C GLY A 30 -9.71 -10.34 -13.05
N SER A 31 -10.10 -11.32 -13.87
CA SER A 31 -9.16 -12.26 -14.49
C SER A 31 -8.34 -11.67 -15.64
N LYS A 32 -8.79 -10.57 -16.24
CA LYS A 32 -8.20 -9.97 -17.44
C LYS A 32 -7.91 -8.47 -17.32
N ALA A 33 -8.54 -7.80 -16.36
CA ALA A 33 -8.44 -6.36 -16.22
C ALA A 33 -8.58 -5.97 -14.74
N LEU A 34 -8.01 -4.81 -14.42
CA LEU A 34 -8.19 -4.09 -13.17
C LEU A 34 -8.89 -2.77 -13.47
N ALA A 35 -9.81 -2.38 -12.60
CA ALA A 35 -10.51 -1.11 -12.66
C ALA A 35 -10.42 -0.40 -11.31
N VAL A 36 -10.18 0.92 -11.35
CA VAL A 36 -10.18 1.81 -10.18
C VAL A 36 -11.25 2.86 -10.41
N ALA A 37 -12.14 3.04 -9.45
CA ALA A 37 -13.18 4.07 -9.47
C ALA A 37 -13.01 4.97 -8.25
N VAL A 38 -12.83 6.27 -8.47
CA VAL A 38 -12.55 7.26 -7.43
C VAL A 38 -13.50 8.43 -7.59
N ARG A 39 -14.01 8.96 -6.48
CA ARG A 39 -14.76 10.22 -6.48
C ARG A 39 -13.79 11.39 -6.47
N ASN A 40 -13.89 12.27 -7.45
CA ASN A 40 -13.14 13.52 -7.44
C ASN A 40 -13.78 14.52 -6.45
N PRO A 41 -13.08 15.60 -6.08
CA PRO A 41 -13.63 16.62 -5.17
C PRO A 41 -14.92 17.29 -5.67
N ALA A 42 -15.09 17.41 -7.00
CA ALA A 42 -16.32 17.92 -7.63
C ALA A 42 -17.53 16.96 -7.49
N GLY A 43 -17.32 15.74 -7.00
CA GLY A 43 -18.35 14.74 -6.75
C GLY A 43 -18.57 13.75 -7.89
N ASP A 44 -17.88 13.90 -9.02
CA ASP A 44 -17.92 12.99 -10.17
C ASP A 44 -17.07 11.73 -9.91
N ILE A 45 -17.41 10.64 -10.61
CA ILE A 45 -16.66 9.38 -10.53
C ILE A 45 -15.71 9.26 -11.71
N VAL A 46 -14.41 9.23 -11.44
CA VAL A 46 -13.36 8.98 -12.43
C VAL A 46 -13.00 7.50 -12.39
N VAL A 47 -12.99 6.85 -13.56
CA VAL A 47 -12.70 5.42 -13.69
C VAL A 47 -11.47 5.21 -14.57
N HIS A 48 -10.50 4.47 -14.06
CA HIS A 48 -9.34 4.01 -14.81
C HIS A 48 -9.37 2.48 -14.95
N THR A 49 -9.14 1.95 -16.16
CA THR A 49 -9.11 0.50 -16.42
C THR A 49 -7.84 0.12 -17.14
N GLU A 50 -7.17 -0.92 -16.66
CA GLU A 50 -5.93 -1.45 -17.22
C GLU A 50 -6.02 -2.97 -17.46
N PRO A 51 -5.61 -3.47 -18.64
CA PRO A 51 -5.55 -4.92 -18.87
C PRO A 51 -4.41 -5.56 -18.07
N LEU A 52 -4.65 -6.76 -17.52
CA LEU A 52 -3.64 -7.55 -16.81
C LEU A 52 -2.77 -8.31 -17.82
N ASP A 53 -1.45 -8.26 -17.65
CA ASP A 53 -0.52 -8.96 -18.55
C ASP A 53 -0.55 -10.47 -18.31
N ALA A 54 -1.11 -11.23 -19.26
CA ALA A 54 -1.19 -12.68 -19.22
C ALA A 54 0.17 -13.39 -19.10
N ARG A 55 1.29 -12.73 -19.46
CA ARG A 55 2.64 -13.30 -19.39
C ARG A 55 3.08 -13.60 -17.96
N ILE A 56 2.68 -12.76 -17.01
CA ILE A 56 3.01 -12.92 -15.57
C ILE A 56 2.32 -14.19 -15.01
N TYR A 57 1.19 -14.57 -15.59
CA TYR A 57 0.33 -15.65 -15.08
C TYR A 57 0.51 -17.00 -15.78
N GLY A 58 1.04 -17.01 -17.02
CA GLY A 58 1.18 -18.24 -17.83
C GLY A 58 2.61 -18.78 -17.97
N GLY A 59 3.63 -18.05 -17.52
CA GLY A 59 5.03 -18.37 -17.76
C GLY A 59 5.58 -19.61 -17.02
N ARG A 60 6.78 -20.04 -17.41
CA ARG A 60 7.52 -21.14 -16.75
C ARG A 60 7.77 -20.86 -15.24
N MET A 61 7.94 -19.59 -14.88
CA MET A 61 8.11 -19.11 -13.49
C MET A 61 6.83 -19.24 -12.66
N ALA A 62 5.65 -19.09 -13.29
CA ALA A 62 4.35 -19.23 -12.62
C ALA A 62 4.02 -20.68 -12.23
N ARG A 63 4.82 -21.67 -12.66
CA ARG A 63 4.66 -23.09 -12.27
C ARG A 63 5.39 -23.47 -10.99
N MET A 64 6.37 -22.68 -10.54
CA MET A 64 7.08 -22.95 -9.28
C MET A 64 6.38 -22.24 -8.12
N PRO A 65 5.97 -22.92 -7.04
CA PRO A 65 5.09 -22.35 -6.01
C PRO A 65 5.68 -21.10 -5.32
N LEU A 66 6.97 -21.11 -5.00
CA LEU A 66 7.63 -19.97 -4.34
C LEU A 66 7.80 -18.77 -5.30
N VAL A 67 8.32 -19.03 -6.51
CA VAL A 67 8.56 -18.00 -7.52
C VAL A 67 7.24 -17.39 -7.97
N ARG A 68 6.21 -18.22 -8.19
CA ARG A 68 4.84 -17.78 -8.50
C ARG A 68 4.29 -16.87 -7.41
N GLY A 69 4.45 -17.23 -6.14
CA GLY A 69 3.98 -16.43 -5.02
C GLY A 69 4.63 -15.04 -5.03
N LEU A 70 5.96 -14.99 -5.18
CA LEU A 70 6.70 -13.73 -5.21
C LEU A 70 6.34 -12.86 -6.43
N THR A 71 6.22 -13.45 -7.63
CA THR A 71 5.86 -12.70 -8.83
C THR A 71 4.43 -12.15 -8.75
N LEU A 72 3.49 -12.92 -8.22
CA LEU A 72 2.11 -12.48 -8.04
C LEU A 72 1.98 -11.39 -6.96
N LEU A 73 2.75 -11.52 -5.87
CA LEU A 73 2.80 -10.53 -4.81
C LEU A 73 3.38 -9.21 -5.34
N TRP A 74 4.46 -9.28 -6.11
CA TRP A 74 5.09 -8.09 -6.71
C TRP A 74 4.13 -7.38 -7.67
N ASP A 75 3.46 -8.13 -8.54
CA ASP A 75 2.47 -7.58 -9.47
C ASP A 75 1.28 -6.95 -8.73
N ALA A 76 0.74 -7.63 -7.71
CA ALA A 76 -0.34 -7.09 -6.90
C ALA A 76 0.06 -5.82 -6.14
N LEU A 77 1.29 -5.77 -5.60
CA LEU A 77 1.82 -4.59 -4.92
C LEU A 77 1.99 -3.42 -5.89
N GLY A 78 2.54 -3.66 -7.08
CA GLY A 78 2.70 -2.63 -8.12
C GLY A 78 1.35 -2.05 -8.56
N LEU A 79 0.37 -2.91 -8.85
CA LEU A 79 -0.99 -2.50 -9.21
C LEU A 79 -1.69 -1.75 -8.07
N GLY A 80 -1.52 -2.19 -6.83
CA GLY A 80 -2.08 -1.53 -5.65
C GLY A 80 -1.50 -0.14 -5.43
N ILE A 81 -0.17 0.01 -5.53
CA ILE A 81 0.51 1.31 -5.42
C ILE A 81 0.06 2.24 -6.55
N LYS A 82 -0.01 1.75 -7.80
CA LYS A 82 -0.49 2.53 -8.94
C LYS A 82 -1.92 3.02 -8.75
N SER A 83 -2.79 2.18 -8.21
CA SER A 83 -4.18 2.54 -7.92
C SER A 83 -4.29 3.57 -6.80
N LEU A 84 -3.42 3.49 -5.78
CA LEU A 84 -3.34 4.49 -4.72
C LEU A 84 -2.86 5.85 -5.25
N MET A 85 -1.82 5.86 -6.10
CA MET A 85 -1.33 7.10 -6.72
C MET A 85 -2.38 7.72 -7.62
N PHE A 86 -3.07 6.91 -8.45
CA PHE A 86 -4.21 7.39 -9.23
C PHE A 86 -5.28 8.07 -8.35
N SER A 87 -5.65 7.43 -7.24
CA SER A 87 -6.66 8.02 -6.34
C SER A 87 -6.20 9.29 -5.63
N ALA A 88 -4.90 9.40 -5.34
CA ALA A 88 -4.32 10.61 -4.78
C ALA A 88 -4.30 11.74 -5.81
N ASP A 89 -3.88 11.46 -7.05
CA ASP A 89 -3.84 12.43 -8.14
C ASP A 89 -5.25 12.99 -8.42
N VAL A 90 -6.28 12.14 -8.45
CA VAL A 90 -7.70 12.55 -8.61
C VAL A 90 -8.20 13.37 -7.42
N ALA A 91 -7.78 13.02 -6.19
CA ALA A 91 -8.18 13.78 -5.00
C ALA A 91 -7.55 15.19 -4.95
N LEU A 92 -6.42 15.42 -5.64
CA LEU A 92 -5.69 16.69 -5.65
C LEU A 92 -6.04 17.60 -6.85
N GLU A 93 -6.90 17.16 -7.78
CA GLU A 93 -7.27 17.92 -8.99
C GLU A 93 -7.83 19.33 -8.72
N GLU A 94 -8.41 19.58 -7.54
CA GLU A 94 -8.92 20.91 -7.16
C GLU A 94 -7.81 21.95 -6.95
N GLU A 95 -6.61 21.56 -6.53
CA GLU A 95 -5.52 22.51 -6.24
C GLU A 95 -4.81 23.00 -7.50
N ASP A 96 -4.72 22.17 -8.55
CA ASP A 96 -3.90 22.45 -9.74
C ASP A 96 -4.71 22.89 -10.98
N GLY A 97 -6.05 22.86 -10.93
CA GLY A 97 -6.92 23.31 -12.03
C GLY A 97 -6.77 22.53 -13.35
N LYS A 98 -6.00 21.43 -13.34
CA LYS A 98 -5.82 20.51 -14.46
C LYS A 98 -6.76 19.33 -14.27
N LYS A 99 -7.71 19.16 -15.19
CA LYS A 99 -8.44 17.91 -15.33
C LYS A 99 -7.42 16.81 -15.59
N ALA A 100 -7.36 15.81 -14.74
CA ALA A 100 -6.80 14.50 -14.99
C ALA A 100 -7.61 13.90 -16.14
N ASP A 101 -7.21 14.23 -17.37
CA ASP A 101 -7.77 13.71 -18.60
C ASP A 101 -7.39 12.24 -18.77
N GLY A 102 -7.76 11.37 -17.82
CA GLY A 102 -7.50 9.92 -17.86
C GLY A 102 -6.05 9.52 -18.14
N GLU A 103 -5.09 10.46 -18.00
CA GLU A 103 -3.69 10.20 -18.27
C GLU A 103 -3.17 9.20 -17.24
N LYS A 104 -2.16 8.44 -17.68
CA LYS A 104 -1.62 7.29 -16.95
C LYS A 104 -1.37 7.68 -15.49
N PRO A 105 -1.81 6.86 -14.52
CA PRO A 105 -1.47 7.06 -13.12
C PRO A 105 0.03 7.27 -13.01
N SER A 106 0.47 8.35 -12.35
CA SER A 106 1.88 8.54 -12.07
C SER A 106 2.33 7.39 -11.17
N SER A 107 2.96 6.37 -11.76
CA SER A 107 3.34 5.21 -10.97
C SER A 107 4.55 5.58 -10.14
N ALA A 108 4.60 5.12 -8.88
CA ALA A 108 5.74 5.35 -8.01
C ALA A 108 7.06 4.74 -8.58
N PHE A 109 6.97 3.99 -9.68
CA PHE A 109 8.06 3.30 -10.35
C PHE A 109 8.27 3.72 -11.81
N ASP A 110 7.58 4.75 -12.31
CA ASP A 110 7.66 5.16 -13.73
C ASP A 110 8.97 5.88 -14.10
N GLY A 111 9.75 6.31 -13.09
CA GLY A 111 10.98 7.05 -13.31
C GLY A 111 11.92 7.05 -12.11
N PRO A 112 13.22 7.30 -12.34
CA PRO A 112 14.23 7.30 -11.28
C PRO A 112 13.97 8.34 -10.19
N ALA A 113 13.26 9.44 -10.51
CA ALA A 113 12.86 10.44 -9.53
C ALA A 113 11.80 9.91 -8.54
N GLN A 114 10.76 9.22 -9.01
CA GLN A 114 9.71 8.66 -8.15
C GLN A 114 10.25 7.48 -7.31
N ILE A 115 11.11 6.64 -7.90
CA ILE A 115 11.80 5.59 -7.14
C ILE A 115 12.68 6.24 -6.06
N GLY A 116 13.33 7.36 -6.37
CA GLY A 116 14.09 8.15 -5.41
C GLY A 116 13.25 8.65 -4.23
N THR A 117 12.04 9.17 -4.48
CA THR A 117 11.14 9.63 -3.41
C THR A 117 10.61 8.48 -2.56
N VAL A 118 10.31 7.32 -3.16
CA VAL A 118 9.94 6.10 -2.43
C VAL A 118 11.09 5.64 -1.52
N ILE A 119 12.31 5.55 -2.05
CA ILE A 119 13.48 5.14 -1.26
C ILE A 119 13.75 6.14 -0.14
N LEU A 120 13.65 7.44 -0.42
CA LEU A 120 13.88 8.50 0.56
C LEU A 120 12.85 8.46 1.69
N SER A 121 11.56 8.35 1.36
CA SER A 121 10.48 8.27 2.34
C SER A 121 10.57 6.98 3.17
N LEU A 122 10.91 5.84 2.56
CA LEU A 122 11.11 4.59 3.27
C LEU A 122 12.33 4.67 4.21
N SER A 123 13.44 5.25 3.74
CA SER A 123 14.63 5.48 4.57
C SER A 123 14.33 6.41 5.73
N PHE A 124 13.58 7.48 5.50
CA PHE A 124 13.15 8.41 6.55
C PHE A 124 12.24 7.72 7.57
N SER A 125 11.31 6.88 7.11
CA SER A 125 10.46 6.07 7.99
C SER A 125 11.28 5.11 8.85
N ILE A 126 12.22 4.36 8.25
CA ILE A 126 13.12 3.47 8.99
C ILE A 126 13.94 4.27 10.03
N PHE A 127 14.44 5.43 9.63
CA PHE A 127 15.20 6.30 10.51
C PHE A 127 14.37 6.79 11.70
N LEU A 128 13.15 7.28 11.44
CA LEU A 128 12.28 7.83 12.47
C LEU A 128 11.72 6.77 13.43
N PHE A 129 11.33 5.60 12.90
CA PHE A 129 10.61 4.58 13.67
C PHE A 129 11.51 3.49 14.27
N PHE A 130 12.70 3.27 13.72
CA PHE A 130 13.61 2.22 14.21
C PHE A 130 14.91 2.81 14.73
N VAL A 131 15.59 3.66 13.94
CA VAL A 131 16.93 4.16 14.28
C VAL A 131 16.87 5.13 15.46
N ILE A 132 16.01 6.16 15.40
CA ILE A 132 15.88 7.14 16.48
C ILE A 132 15.49 6.46 17.80
N PRO A 133 14.44 5.61 17.86
CA PRO A 133 14.07 4.97 19.11
C PRO A 133 15.15 4.06 19.69
N ALA A 134 15.86 3.31 18.83
CA ALA A 134 16.96 2.46 19.26
C ALA A 134 18.15 3.29 19.79
N PHE A 135 18.48 4.40 19.12
CA PHE A 135 19.53 5.31 19.55
C PHE A 135 19.23 5.94 20.91
N VAL A 136 18.00 6.45 21.09
CA VAL A 136 17.55 7.03 22.37
C VAL A 136 17.60 5.97 23.47
N ALA A 137 17.11 4.75 23.22
CA ALA A 137 17.18 3.66 24.20
C ALA A 137 18.62 3.33 24.61
N GLY A 138 19.55 3.26 23.65
CA GLY A 138 20.96 3.02 23.94
C GLY A 138 21.64 4.12 24.75
N VAL A 139 21.33 5.39 24.47
CA VAL A 139 21.83 6.52 25.27
C VAL A 139 21.30 6.46 26.71
N VAL A 140 20.00 6.16 26.88
CA VAL A 140 19.36 6.05 28.19
C VAL A 140 19.97 4.92 29.03
N ASP A 141 20.17 3.73 28.44
CA ASP A 141 20.81 2.59 29.14
C ASP A 141 22.26 2.90 29.55
N GLY A 142 23.02 3.54 28.67
CA GLY A 142 24.40 3.95 28.94
C GLY A 142 24.53 5.01 30.04
N TRP A 143 23.58 5.95 30.14
CA TRP A 143 23.56 6.98 31.20
C TRP A 143 23.14 6.42 32.55
N LEU A 144 22.17 5.51 32.57
CA LEU A 144 21.63 4.94 33.81
C LEU A 144 22.46 3.77 34.36
N GLN A 145 23.46 3.29 33.63
CA GLN A 145 24.33 2.16 34.02
C GLN A 145 23.53 0.95 34.53
N LEU A 146 22.36 0.68 33.94
CA LEU A 146 21.43 -0.40 34.34
C LEU A 146 21.92 -1.81 33.92
N GLY A 147 23.18 -1.93 33.48
CA GLY A 147 23.80 -3.11 32.87
C GLY A 147 24.10 -4.28 33.82
N SER A 148 23.38 -4.45 34.92
CA SER A 148 23.62 -5.56 35.86
C SER A 148 23.19 -6.92 35.28
N SER A 149 22.27 -6.95 34.30
CA SER A 149 21.94 -8.16 33.53
C SER A 149 21.42 -7.86 32.12
N GLN A 150 21.79 -8.69 31.14
CA GLN A 150 21.31 -8.60 29.75
C GLN A 150 19.78 -8.57 29.65
N ILE A 151 19.09 -9.28 30.54
CA ILE A 151 17.62 -9.38 30.54
C ILE A 151 16.99 -8.04 30.94
N VAL A 152 17.55 -7.38 31.96
CA VAL A 152 17.07 -6.09 32.44
C VAL A 152 17.32 -5.00 31.40
N SER A 153 18.50 -4.97 30.78
CA SER A 153 18.81 -4.03 29.68
C SER A 153 17.87 -4.21 28.48
N ASN A 154 17.62 -5.45 28.03
CA ASN A 154 16.67 -5.72 26.94
C ASN A 154 15.22 -5.33 27.29
N LEU A 155 14.81 -5.52 28.55
CA LEU A 155 13.47 -5.14 29.01
C LEU A 155 13.31 -3.62 29.02
N ILE A 156 14.32 -2.89 29.50
CA ILE A 156 14.36 -1.43 29.50
C ILE A 156 14.33 -0.90 28.07
N GLU A 157 15.14 -1.46 27.16
CA GLU A 157 15.13 -1.08 25.74
C GLU A 157 13.73 -1.22 25.14
N GLY A 158 13.06 -2.34 25.42
CA GLY A 158 11.68 -2.58 24.99
C GLY A 158 10.69 -1.55 25.56
N VAL A 159 10.80 -1.22 26.84
CA VAL A 159 9.95 -0.20 27.49
C VAL A 159 10.20 1.18 26.91
N VAL A 160 11.46 1.58 26.70
CA VAL A 160 11.79 2.87 26.08
C VAL A 160 11.24 2.94 24.65
N ARG A 161 11.40 1.87 23.86
CA ARG A 161 10.85 1.80 22.51
C ARG A 161 9.32 1.91 22.50
N LEU A 162 8.64 1.22 23.42
CA LEU A 162 7.19 1.31 23.57
C LEU A 162 6.74 2.71 24.00
N ALA A 163 7.42 3.30 24.98
CA ALA A 163 7.11 4.65 25.45
C ALA A 163 7.30 5.70 24.33
N LEU A 164 8.37 5.58 23.54
CA LEU A 164 8.59 6.44 22.38
C LEU A 164 7.54 6.24 21.29
N LEU A 165 7.15 5.00 21.00
CA LEU A 165 6.10 4.70 20.03
C LEU A 165 4.75 5.30 20.45
N VAL A 166 4.36 5.09 21.71
CA VAL A 166 3.11 5.64 22.26
C VAL A 166 3.16 7.17 22.31
N GLY A 167 4.28 7.75 22.74
CA GLY A 167 4.49 9.19 22.76
C GLY A 167 4.42 9.81 21.36
N TYR A 168 4.97 9.13 20.35
CA TYR A 168 4.86 9.55 18.96
C TYR A 168 3.41 9.53 18.47
N ILE A 169 2.67 8.42 18.66
CA ILE A 169 1.26 8.30 18.25
C ILE A 169 0.42 9.37 18.93
N TRP A 170 0.65 9.59 20.22
CA TRP A 170 -0.01 10.64 20.98
C TRP A 170 0.33 12.03 20.43
N GLY A 171 1.58 12.31 20.06
CA GLY A 171 1.99 13.57 19.45
C GLY A 171 1.31 13.86 18.11
N ILE A 172 1.28 12.88 17.19
CA ILE A 172 0.65 13.07 15.88
C ILE A 172 -0.88 13.18 15.97
N SER A 173 -1.50 12.68 17.04
CA SER A 173 -2.95 12.80 17.27
C SER A 173 -3.42 14.26 17.41
N PHE A 174 -2.50 15.20 17.67
CA PHE A 174 -2.83 16.63 17.72
C PHE A 174 -2.98 17.29 16.34
N ILE A 175 -2.55 16.63 15.26
CA ILE A 175 -2.66 17.16 13.89
C ILE A 175 -4.13 17.15 13.44
N PRO A 176 -4.70 18.27 12.96
CA PRO A 176 -6.12 18.39 12.61
C PRO A 176 -6.64 17.31 11.66
N ASP A 177 -5.86 16.96 10.64
CA ASP A 177 -6.24 15.94 9.64
C ASP A 177 -6.35 14.54 10.28
N ILE A 178 -5.49 14.26 11.26
CA ILE A 178 -5.49 12.99 11.98
C ILE A 178 -6.65 12.94 12.98
N LYS A 179 -7.00 14.05 13.63
CA LYS A 179 -8.18 14.11 14.51
C LYS A 179 -9.46 13.73 13.77
N ARG A 180 -9.60 14.15 12.51
CA ARG A 180 -10.77 13.83 11.67
C ARG A 180 -10.96 12.32 11.45
N LEU A 181 -9.89 11.52 11.56
CA LEU A 181 -9.95 10.06 11.44
C LEU A 181 -10.35 9.38 12.76
N TYR A 182 -10.10 10.00 13.91
CA TYR A 182 -10.42 9.46 15.23
C TYR A 182 -11.76 9.95 15.80
N GLY A 183 -12.35 11.01 15.22
CA GLY A 183 -13.65 11.59 15.59
C GLY A 183 -13.51 12.92 16.32
#